data_AF-A0A7X1IMP0-F1
#
_entry.id   AF-A0A7X1IMP0-F1
#
_cell.length_a   1.000
_cell.length_b   1.000
_cell.length_c   1.000
_cell.angle_alpha   90.00
_cell.angle_beta   90.00
_cell.angle_gamma   90.00
#
_symmetry.space_group_name_H-M   'P 1'
#
loop_
_entity.id
_entity.type
_entity.pdbx_description
1 polymer ?
#
loop_
_entity_poly.entity_id
_entity_poly.type
_entity_poly.pdbx_seq_one_letter_code
_entity_poly.pdbx_strand_id
1 'polypeptide(L)'
;MAFTRATGKHRRPSRAVRVGANVAGIATLSAAGVVAGVAAPAFAASPEEAPRMQDTGLTQAVVVSDHLADSVDEQAQMQRGVAEQDAATQKAEDAAKAQAALVKKRADEAKRKAEAERAEKERAAREEERKRLNTFVMPIAGSFVSTQYHASSGLWSSGSHTGVDFHAEEGTSVHAVGAGTVVEAGNGGAYGNNIVIKHNDGTYTQYGHLSSIGVSVGQTVTPGQQIGLSGSTGNVTGPHLHFEARTAPTYGSDIDPVAYLRAHGVAI
;
A
#
# COMPACT_ATOMS: atom_id res chain seq x y z
N MET A 1 15.39 4.54 -59.88
CA MET A 1 15.54 5.96 -59.48
C MET A 1 14.56 6.22 -58.34
N ALA A 2 15.00 6.14 -57.08
CA ALA A 2 15.57 7.25 -56.30
C ALA A 2 14.53 8.30 -55.90
N PHE A 3 13.97 8.14 -54.70
CA PHE A 3 13.59 9.27 -53.84
C PHE A 3 13.88 8.90 -52.38
N THR A 4 14.97 9.48 -51.88
CA THR A 4 15.36 9.59 -50.49
C THR A 4 14.51 10.65 -49.80
N ARG A 5 14.09 10.41 -48.55
CA ARG A 5 13.95 11.49 -47.57
C ARG A 5 14.05 10.97 -46.13
N ALA A 6 15.02 11.51 -45.41
CA ALA A 6 15.22 11.37 -43.99
C ALA A 6 14.39 12.42 -43.24
N THR A 7 13.67 12.00 -42.21
CA THR A 7 13.17 12.82 -41.08
C THR A 7 12.95 11.82 -39.93
N GLY A 8 13.22 12.04 -38.66
CA GLY A 8 13.81 13.11 -37.88
C GLY A 8 13.98 12.51 -36.48
N LYS A 9 15.15 12.68 -35.87
CA LYS A 9 15.41 12.24 -34.48
C LYS A 9 14.50 13.03 -33.54
N HIS A 10 13.43 12.43 -33.03
CA HIS A 10 12.67 13.01 -31.94
C HIS A 10 13.11 12.45 -30.59
N ARG A 11 13.46 13.41 -29.72
CA ARG A 11 14.06 13.27 -28.40
C ARG A 11 13.13 12.53 -27.45
N ARG A 12 13.71 11.64 -26.64
CA ARG A 12 13.13 11.11 -25.40
C ARG A 12 12.80 12.26 -24.44
N PRO A 13 11.62 12.31 -23.80
CA PRO A 13 11.44 13.16 -22.64
C PRO A 13 12.17 12.53 -21.44
N SER A 14 13.22 13.19 -20.97
CA SER A 14 13.86 12.92 -19.69
C SER A 14 12.96 13.38 -18.55
N ARG A 15 12.47 12.45 -17.73
CA ARG A 15 11.78 12.80 -16.48
C ARG A 15 12.84 13.06 -15.40
N ALA A 16 13.19 14.33 -15.20
CA ALA A 16 13.95 14.77 -14.04
C ALA A 16 13.10 14.60 -12.78
N VAL A 17 13.47 13.66 -11.91
CA VAL A 17 12.92 13.58 -10.55
C VAL A 17 13.78 14.48 -9.67
N ARG A 18 13.17 15.58 -9.23
CA ARG A 18 13.73 16.50 -8.24
C ARG A 18 13.86 15.77 -6.91
N VAL A 19 15.07 15.74 -6.37
CA VAL A 19 15.32 15.44 -4.96
C VAL A 19 14.84 16.65 -4.16
N GLY A 20 13.77 16.47 -3.39
CA GLY A 20 13.28 17.46 -2.43
C GLY A 20 14.10 17.38 -1.15
N ALA A 21 14.96 18.37 -0.94
CA ALA A 21 15.59 18.65 0.34
C ALA A 21 14.56 19.29 1.27
N ASN A 22 14.27 18.66 2.42
CA ASN A 22 13.55 19.30 3.51
C ASN A 22 14.57 19.86 4.49
N VAL A 23 14.57 21.19 4.64
CA VAL A 23 15.31 21.95 5.65
C VAL A 23 14.30 22.48 6.67
N ALA A 24 14.44 22.05 7.92
CA ALA A 24 14.05 22.72 9.17
C ALA A 24 14.64 21.82 10.28
N GLY A 25 15.58 22.19 11.14
CA GLY A 25 15.97 23.49 11.65
C GLY A 25 15.78 23.44 13.17
N ILE A 26 16.76 23.00 13.96
CA ILE A 26 16.78 23.18 15.41
C ILE A 26 18.23 23.36 15.92
N ALA A 27 18.40 24.52 16.55
CA ALA A 27 19.32 24.98 17.58
C ALA A 27 20.60 24.19 17.93
N THR A 28 21.67 24.99 17.94
CA THR A 28 22.95 24.87 18.64
C THR A 28 22.85 24.46 20.11
N LEU A 29 23.74 23.55 20.55
CA LEU A 29 24.54 23.74 21.76
C LEU A 29 25.74 22.78 21.75
N SER A 30 26.91 23.37 21.60
CA SER A 30 28.24 22.76 21.63
C SER A 30 28.58 22.28 23.04
N ALA A 31 28.69 20.96 23.22
CA ALA A 31 29.34 20.37 24.39
C ALA A 31 30.82 20.13 24.06
N ALA A 32 31.67 21.10 24.39
CA ALA A 32 33.11 20.91 24.45
C ALA A 32 33.41 20.03 25.68
N GLY A 33 33.90 18.82 25.45
CA GLY A 33 34.43 17.97 26.50
C GLY A 33 35.75 18.54 27.01
N VAL A 34 35.74 19.14 28.20
CA VAL A 34 36.95 19.45 28.96
C VAL A 34 37.15 18.33 29.97
N VAL A 35 38.08 17.42 29.68
CA VAL A 35 38.63 16.50 30.68
C VAL A 35 39.70 17.28 31.44
N ALA A 36 39.33 17.90 32.55
CA ALA A 36 40.29 18.48 33.49
C ALA A 36 40.75 17.36 34.44
N GLY A 37 41.89 16.73 34.12
CA GLY A 37 42.64 15.94 35.09
C GLY A 37 43.27 16.88 36.11
N VAL A 38 42.71 16.94 37.32
CA VAL A 38 43.36 17.65 38.43
C VAL A 38 44.42 16.71 39.00
N ALA A 39 45.67 16.96 38.61
CA ALA A 39 46.85 16.43 39.26
C ALA A 39 46.90 16.98 40.70
N ALA A 40 46.98 16.08 41.68
CA ALA A 40 47.32 16.43 43.04
C ALA A 40 48.76 16.98 43.09
N PRO A 41 49.03 18.14 43.72
CA PRO A 41 50.40 18.49 44.03
C PRO A 41 50.83 17.69 45.26
N ALA A 42 51.72 16.71 45.04
CA ALA A 42 52.56 16.18 46.10
C ALA A 42 53.59 17.26 46.45
N PHE A 43 53.37 17.98 47.56
CA PHE A 43 54.37 18.88 48.11
C PHE A 43 55.44 18.05 48.85
N ALA A 44 56.58 17.85 48.18
CA ALA A 44 57.82 17.45 48.83
C ALA A 44 58.44 18.69 49.50
N ALA A 45 58.65 18.64 50.81
CA ALA A 45 59.33 19.69 51.57
C ALA A 45 60.58 19.13 52.26
N SER A 46 61.76 19.64 51.88
CA SER A 46 63.04 19.73 52.61
C SER A 46 64.04 20.47 51.69
N PRO A 47 64.99 21.31 52.15
CA PRO A 47 65.86 21.13 53.34
C PRO A 47 65.93 22.37 54.29
N GLU A 48 66.09 22.16 55.60
CA GLU A 48 67.30 22.32 56.43
C GLU A 48 67.68 23.77 56.78
N GLU A 49 67.55 24.16 58.06
CA GLU A 49 68.68 24.52 58.97
C GLU A 49 68.17 25.32 60.20
N ALA A 50 68.63 24.96 61.40
CA ALA A 50 68.30 25.59 62.68
C ALA A 50 69.27 26.76 63.01
N PRO A 51 68.91 27.67 63.94
CA PRO A 51 69.30 27.44 65.33
C PRO A 51 68.21 27.74 66.37
N ARG A 52 68.50 27.35 67.62
CA ARG A 52 67.57 27.11 68.74
C ARG A 52 67.27 28.33 69.62
N MET A 53 66.26 28.11 70.47
CA MET A 53 65.91 28.71 71.79
C MET A 53 65.00 29.94 71.70
N GLN A 54 63.83 30.03 72.36
CA GLN A 54 63.15 29.23 73.39
C GLN A 54 61.64 29.58 73.32
N ASP A 55 60.81 28.68 73.87
CA ASP A 55 59.51 28.97 74.51
C ASP A 55 58.21 28.63 73.74
N THR A 56 57.32 27.94 74.46
CA THR A 56 55.92 27.57 74.15
C THR A 56 55.62 26.35 73.24
N GLY A 57 56.15 25.18 73.61
CA GLY A 57 55.89 23.89 72.93
C GLY A 57 54.52 23.21 73.16
N LEU A 58 53.61 23.81 73.94
CA LEU A 58 52.30 23.18 74.25
C LEU A 58 51.10 23.85 73.56
N THR A 59 51.19 25.14 73.21
CA THR A 59 50.09 25.88 72.56
C THR A 59 50.05 25.70 71.04
N GLN A 60 51.21 25.55 70.37
CA GLN A 60 51.23 25.28 68.92
C GLN A 60 50.71 23.87 68.56
N ALA A 61 50.95 22.87 69.40
CA ALA A 61 50.51 21.50 69.14
C ALA A 61 48.98 21.35 69.20
N VAL A 62 48.31 22.12 70.06
CA VAL A 62 46.84 22.11 70.19
C VAL A 62 46.18 22.86 69.02
N VAL A 63 46.74 23.99 68.60
CA VAL A 63 46.18 24.79 67.48
C VAL A 63 46.35 24.10 66.11
N VAL A 64 47.44 23.35 65.91
CA VAL A 64 47.63 22.54 64.70
C VAL A 64 46.70 21.31 64.68
N SER A 65 46.32 20.81 65.86
CA SER A 65 45.39 19.68 65.99
C SER A 65 43.93 20.09 65.72
N ASP A 66 43.49 21.26 66.19
CA ASP A 66 42.16 21.82 65.89
C ASP A 66 42.02 22.16 64.40
N HIS A 67 43.04 22.77 63.77
CA HIS A 67 43.02 23.06 62.32
C HIS A 67 43.03 21.79 61.44
N LEU A 68 43.65 20.71 61.91
CA LEU A 68 43.62 19.42 61.22
C LEU A 68 42.26 18.73 61.39
N ALA A 69 41.62 18.86 62.55
CA ALA A 69 40.27 18.35 62.78
C ALA A 69 39.24 19.09 61.89
N ASP A 70 39.31 20.42 61.83
CA ASP A 70 38.43 21.24 60.98
C ASP A 70 38.61 20.93 59.48
N SER A 71 39.84 20.75 59.01
CA SER A 71 40.11 20.41 57.60
C SER A 71 39.67 18.98 57.23
N VAL A 72 39.75 18.03 58.16
CA VAL A 72 39.22 16.67 57.96
C VAL A 72 37.70 16.67 57.94
N ASP A 73 37.04 17.47 58.79
CA ASP A 73 35.58 17.60 58.78
C ASP A 73 35.06 18.32 57.53
N GLU A 74 35.72 19.39 57.07
CA GLU A 74 35.42 20.04 55.79
C GLU A 74 35.60 19.08 54.60
N GLN A 75 36.68 18.30 54.60
CA GLN A 75 36.93 17.31 53.56
C GLN A 75 35.90 16.17 53.59
N ALA A 76 35.46 15.74 54.77
CA ALA A 76 34.40 14.75 54.93
C ALA A 76 33.02 15.28 54.51
N GLN A 77 32.74 16.57 54.74
CA GLN A 77 31.51 17.22 54.27
C GLN A 77 31.50 17.38 52.75
N MET A 78 32.63 17.77 52.14
CA MET A 78 32.80 17.85 50.70
C MET A 78 32.61 16.49 50.02
N GLN A 79 33.19 15.42 50.57
CA GLN A 79 33.00 14.06 50.05
C GLN A 79 31.54 13.59 50.14
N ARG A 80 30.81 13.94 51.22
CA ARG A 80 29.37 13.67 51.33
C ARG A 80 28.55 14.47 50.32
N GLY A 81 28.85 15.75 50.13
CA GLY A 81 28.17 16.60 49.14
C GLY A 81 28.35 16.11 47.70
N VAL A 82 29.54 15.63 47.34
CA VAL A 82 29.80 15.01 46.03
C VAL A 82 29.02 13.70 45.89
N ALA A 83 29.04 12.83 46.91
CA ALA A 83 28.28 11.59 46.88
C ALA A 83 26.76 11.80 46.78
N GLU A 84 26.22 12.84 47.41
CA GLU A 84 24.81 13.23 47.32
C GLU A 84 24.45 13.78 45.92
N GLN A 85 25.34 14.58 45.32
CA GLN A 85 25.16 15.08 43.95
C GLN A 85 25.22 13.95 42.92
N ASP A 86 26.15 13.00 43.06
CA ASP A 86 26.25 11.82 42.19
C ASP A 86 25.02 10.90 42.35
N ALA A 87 24.51 10.73 43.57
CA ALA A 87 23.27 10.00 43.80
C ALA A 87 22.04 10.71 43.21
N ALA A 88 22.03 12.05 43.20
CA ALA A 88 20.95 12.85 42.61
C ALA A 88 20.98 12.81 41.07
N THR A 89 22.17 12.87 40.44
CA THR A 89 22.32 12.76 38.99
C THR A 89 21.95 11.36 38.49
N GLN A 90 22.38 10.29 39.17
CA GLN A 90 21.99 8.92 38.83
C GLN A 90 20.47 8.72 38.90
N LYS A 91 19.81 9.22 39.95
CA LYS A 91 18.34 9.19 40.07
C LYS A 91 17.65 9.97 38.94
N ALA A 92 18.20 11.11 38.53
CA ALA A 92 17.66 11.90 37.42
C ALA A 92 17.83 11.18 36.07
N GLU A 93 18.97 10.53 35.83
CA GLU A 93 19.21 9.73 34.63
C GLU A 93 18.30 8.50 34.54
N ASP A 94 18.10 7.79 35.65
CA ASP A 94 17.21 6.64 35.71
C ASP A 94 15.75 7.04 35.51
N ALA A 95 15.33 8.17 36.10
CA ALA A 95 14.01 8.75 35.85
C ALA A 95 13.84 9.16 34.37
N ALA A 96 14.86 9.75 33.74
CA ALA A 96 14.84 10.10 32.33
C ALA A 96 14.79 8.87 31.42
N LYS A 97 15.57 7.82 31.72
CA LYS A 97 15.53 6.52 31.01
C LYS A 97 14.16 5.85 31.15
N ALA A 98 13.56 5.88 32.35
CA ALA A 98 12.23 5.34 32.60
C ALA A 98 11.15 6.11 31.82
N GLN A 99 11.22 7.44 31.80
CA GLN A 99 10.31 8.28 31.00
C GLN A 99 10.48 8.02 29.50
N ALA A 100 11.71 7.96 28.99
CA ALA A 100 11.99 7.63 27.59
C ALA A 100 11.47 6.24 27.20
N ALA A 101 11.62 5.24 28.07
CA ALA A 101 11.07 3.90 27.88
C ALA A 101 9.54 3.90 27.83
N LEU A 102 8.88 4.69 28.68
CA LEU A 102 7.42 4.83 28.68
C LEU A 102 6.91 5.51 27.40
N VAL A 103 7.58 6.58 26.95
CA VAL A 103 7.25 7.28 25.70
C VAL A 103 7.42 6.35 24.51
N LYS A 104 8.50 5.56 24.47
CA LYS A 104 8.73 4.56 23.42
C LYS A 104 7.63 3.49 23.41
N LYS A 105 7.25 2.94 24.57
CA LYS A 105 6.15 1.97 24.68
C LYS A 105 4.83 2.54 24.17
N ARG A 106 4.49 3.77 24.54
CA ARG A 106 3.27 4.46 24.06
C ARG A 106 3.30 4.71 22.55
N ALA A 107 4.46 5.10 22.01
CA ALA A 107 4.64 5.28 20.57
C ALA A 107 4.50 3.95 19.80
N ASP A 108 5.08 2.86 20.32
CA ASP A 108 4.95 1.52 19.74
C ASP A 108 3.50 1.01 19.80
N GLU A 109 2.79 1.23 20.90
CA GLU A 109 1.36 0.91 21.04
C GLU A 109 0.49 1.73 20.09
N ALA A 110 0.73 3.03 19.98
CA ALA A 110 0.00 3.91 19.05
C ALA A 110 0.24 3.49 17.60
N LYS A 111 1.49 3.13 17.24
CA LYS A 111 1.82 2.61 15.90
C LYS A 111 1.09 1.30 15.62
N ARG A 112 1.09 0.34 16.56
CA ARG A 112 0.38 -0.94 16.41
C ARG A 112 -1.13 -0.74 16.24
N LYS A 113 -1.74 0.19 17.00
CA LYS A 113 -3.16 0.52 16.85
C LYS A 113 -3.45 1.12 15.46
N ALA A 114 -2.64 2.07 15.01
CA ALA A 114 -2.79 2.66 13.68
C ALA A 114 -2.61 1.64 12.54
N GLU A 115 -1.65 0.71 12.67
CA GLU A 115 -1.45 -0.39 11.72
C GLU A 115 -2.62 -1.36 11.72
N ALA A 116 -3.17 -1.71 12.90
CA ALA A 116 -4.33 -2.58 13.02
C ALA A 116 -5.59 -1.93 12.40
N GLU A 117 -5.87 -0.67 12.68
CA GLU A 117 -7.00 0.07 12.08
C GLU A 117 -6.87 0.19 10.56
N ARG A 118 -5.65 0.42 10.05
CA ARG A 118 -5.40 0.45 8.60
C ARG A 118 -5.64 -0.93 7.97
N ALA A 119 -5.16 -1.99 8.60
CA ALA A 119 -5.36 -3.36 8.13
C ALA A 119 -6.85 -3.75 8.14
N GLU A 120 -7.62 -3.31 9.13
CA GLU A 120 -9.06 -3.52 9.20
C GLU A 120 -9.80 -2.78 8.08
N LYS A 121 -9.50 -1.50 7.87
CA LYS A 121 -10.06 -0.71 6.76
C LYS A 121 -9.74 -1.33 5.39
N GLU A 122 -8.52 -1.85 5.22
CA GLU A 122 -8.11 -2.54 3.99
C GLU A 122 -8.87 -3.86 3.81
N ARG A 123 -9.10 -4.63 4.88
CA ARG A 123 -9.91 -5.85 4.82
C ARG A 123 -11.36 -5.55 4.45
N ALA A 124 -11.96 -4.53 5.07
CA ALA A 124 -13.31 -4.10 4.75
C ALA A 124 -13.43 -3.64 3.29
N ALA A 125 -12.48 -2.83 2.81
CA ALA A 125 -12.44 -2.39 1.41
C ALA A 125 -12.33 -3.57 0.43
N ARG A 126 -11.48 -4.55 0.72
CA ARG A 126 -11.35 -5.78 -0.11
C ARG A 126 -12.59 -6.64 -0.10
N GLU A 127 -13.30 -6.70 1.03
CA GLU A 127 -14.55 -7.44 1.12
C GLU A 127 -15.65 -6.79 0.27
N GLU A 128 -15.79 -5.47 0.35
CA GLU A 128 -16.75 -4.73 -0.49
C GLU A 128 -16.40 -4.82 -1.97
N GLU A 129 -15.11 -4.73 -2.32
CA GLU A 129 -14.65 -4.96 -3.69
C GLU A 129 -15.00 -6.38 -4.17
N ARG A 130 -14.77 -7.40 -3.33
CA ARG A 130 -15.14 -8.79 -3.65
C ARG A 130 -16.65 -8.94 -3.87
N LYS A 131 -17.48 -8.33 -3.03
CA LYS A 131 -18.95 -8.33 -3.21
C LYS A 131 -19.35 -7.72 -4.54
N ARG A 132 -18.76 -6.56 -4.86
CA ARG A 132 -19.01 -5.88 -6.14
C ARG A 132 -18.59 -6.74 -7.34
N LEU A 133 -17.41 -7.35 -7.31
CA LEU A 133 -16.90 -8.18 -8.40
C LEU A 133 -17.67 -9.50 -8.59
N ASN A 134 -18.32 -10.00 -7.53
CA ASN A 134 -19.16 -11.20 -7.58
C ASN A 134 -20.61 -10.92 -8.03
N THR A 135 -20.99 -9.65 -8.19
CA THR A 135 -22.33 -9.29 -8.67
C THR A 135 -22.40 -9.45 -10.18
N PHE A 136 -23.54 -9.89 -10.70
CA PHE A 136 -23.81 -9.90 -12.13
C PHE A 136 -24.83 -8.84 -12.52
N VAL A 137 -24.77 -8.41 -13.78
CA VAL A 137 -25.67 -7.40 -14.36
C VAL A 137 -26.14 -7.84 -15.75
N MET A 138 -27.18 -7.15 -16.25
CA MET A 138 -27.65 -7.32 -17.63
C MET A 138 -26.57 -6.89 -18.64
N PRO A 139 -26.39 -7.62 -19.75
CA PRO A 139 -25.42 -7.24 -20.78
C PRO A 139 -25.85 -5.99 -21.54
N ILE A 140 -27.17 -5.75 -21.67
CA ILE A 140 -27.75 -4.52 -22.21
C ILE A 140 -28.81 -4.03 -21.24
N ALA A 141 -28.67 -2.79 -20.78
CA ALA A 141 -29.60 -2.18 -19.85
C ALA A 141 -30.97 -1.96 -20.51
N GLY A 142 -32.05 -2.40 -19.85
CA GLY A 142 -33.43 -2.20 -20.31
C GLY A 142 -33.83 -3.02 -21.55
N SER A 143 -32.99 -3.96 -21.99
CA SER A 143 -33.31 -4.88 -23.08
C SER A 143 -34.12 -6.08 -22.59
N PHE A 144 -34.69 -6.83 -23.53
CA PHE A 144 -35.41 -8.08 -23.32
C PHE A 144 -34.92 -9.13 -24.32
N VAL A 145 -35.16 -10.41 -24.01
CA VAL A 145 -34.81 -11.52 -24.89
C VAL A 145 -35.78 -11.56 -26.09
N SER A 146 -35.27 -11.32 -27.29
CA SER A 146 -36.03 -11.41 -28.54
C SER A 146 -36.04 -12.83 -29.11
N THR A 147 -34.93 -13.56 -29.00
CA THR A 147 -34.81 -14.95 -29.46
C THR A 147 -34.33 -15.81 -28.31
N GLN A 148 -35.05 -16.90 -28.04
CA GLN A 148 -34.76 -17.81 -26.93
C GLN A 148 -33.62 -18.78 -27.26
N TYR A 149 -33.01 -19.30 -26.21
CA TYR A 149 -32.09 -20.43 -26.27
C TYR A 149 -32.80 -21.67 -26.79
N HIS A 150 -32.12 -22.40 -27.66
CA HIS A 150 -32.65 -23.55 -28.38
C HIS A 150 -33.87 -23.29 -29.28
N ALA A 151 -34.11 -22.03 -29.66
CA ALA A 151 -35.02 -21.76 -30.77
C ALA A 151 -34.54 -22.51 -32.03
N SER A 152 -35.46 -23.15 -32.76
CA SER A 152 -35.13 -23.96 -33.93
C SER A 152 -35.40 -23.18 -35.22
N SER A 153 -34.41 -23.11 -36.12
CA SER A 153 -34.52 -22.49 -37.43
C SER A 153 -33.41 -22.98 -38.36
N GLY A 154 -33.67 -22.98 -39.68
CA GLY A 154 -32.67 -23.28 -40.70
C GLY A 154 -31.60 -22.18 -40.88
N LEU A 155 -31.72 -21.06 -40.16
CA LEU A 155 -30.75 -19.97 -40.15
C LEU A 155 -29.44 -20.31 -39.40
N TRP A 156 -29.48 -21.30 -38.49
CA TRP A 156 -28.33 -21.69 -37.68
C TRP A 156 -27.74 -23.00 -38.16
N SER A 157 -26.41 -23.07 -38.28
CA SER A 157 -25.71 -24.26 -38.79
C SER A 157 -25.87 -25.51 -37.91
N SER A 158 -26.17 -25.33 -36.62
CA SER A 158 -26.53 -26.39 -35.65
C SER A 158 -27.99 -26.81 -35.74
N GLY A 159 -28.84 -26.05 -36.44
CA GLY A 159 -30.30 -26.17 -36.42
C GLY A 159 -30.95 -25.60 -35.15
N SER A 160 -30.17 -25.06 -34.21
CA SER A 160 -30.65 -24.58 -32.91
C SER A 160 -29.84 -23.37 -32.43
N HIS A 161 -30.52 -22.41 -31.81
CA HIS A 161 -29.89 -21.21 -31.28
C HIS A 161 -29.07 -21.51 -30.00
N THR A 162 -27.76 -21.33 -30.05
CA THR A 162 -26.78 -21.67 -28.99
C THR A 162 -26.71 -20.63 -27.86
N GLY A 163 -27.49 -19.56 -27.95
CA GLY A 163 -27.53 -18.48 -26.98
C GLY A 163 -28.90 -17.86 -26.86
N VAL A 164 -28.96 -16.64 -26.36
CA VAL A 164 -30.13 -15.77 -26.43
C VAL A 164 -29.79 -14.50 -27.18
N ASP A 165 -30.79 -13.95 -27.86
CA ASP A 165 -30.64 -12.65 -28.50
C ASP A 165 -31.34 -11.60 -27.63
N PHE A 166 -30.59 -10.56 -27.26
CA PHE A 166 -31.14 -9.37 -26.64
C PHE A 166 -31.48 -8.34 -27.71
N HIS A 167 -32.68 -7.78 -27.64
CA HIS A 167 -33.09 -6.70 -28.53
C HIS A 167 -32.21 -5.47 -28.32
N ALA A 168 -31.56 -4.99 -29.38
CA ALA A 168 -30.70 -3.82 -29.33
C ALA A 168 -30.55 -3.19 -30.72
N GLU A 169 -30.65 -1.87 -30.78
CA GLU A 169 -30.25 -1.13 -31.99
C GLU A 169 -28.72 -1.20 -32.15
N GLU A 170 -28.23 -1.03 -33.38
CA GLU A 170 -26.80 -0.92 -33.62
C GLU A 170 -26.21 0.27 -32.86
N GLY A 171 -25.06 0.07 -32.20
CA GLY A 171 -24.44 1.11 -31.39
C GLY A 171 -24.90 1.15 -29.93
N THR A 172 -25.79 0.26 -29.49
CA THR A 172 -26.19 0.17 -28.07
C THR A 172 -25.02 -0.33 -27.21
N SER A 173 -24.79 0.28 -26.05
CA SER A 173 -23.71 -0.14 -25.14
C SER A 173 -23.90 -1.57 -24.63
N VAL A 174 -22.88 -2.41 -24.84
CA VAL A 174 -22.81 -3.79 -24.33
C VAL A 174 -21.84 -3.84 -23.15
N HIS A 175 -22.27 -4.49 -22.07
CA HIS A 175 -21.54 -4.55 -20.81
C HIS A 175 -21.16 -5.98 -20.45
N ALA A 176 -20.03 -6.15 -19.77
CA ALA A 176 -19.65 -7.41 -19.16
C ALA A 176 -20.66 -7.76 -18.06
N VAL A 177 -21.26 -8.96 -18.15
CA VAL A 177 -22.26 -9.38 -17.16
C VAL A 177 -21.65 -9.62 -15.79
N GLY A 178 -20.36 -9.95 -15.70
CA GLY A 178 -19.66 -10.25 -14.45
C GLY A 178 -18.17 -9.94 -14.54
N ALA A 179 -17.46 -9.99 -13.41
CA ALA A 179 -16.00 -9.83 -13.40
C ALA A 179 -15.33 -11.00 -14.12
N GLY A 180 -14.25 -10.73 -14.84
CA GLY A 180 -13.54 -11.78 -15.55
C GLY A 180 -12.36 -11.26 -16.37
N THR A 181 -11.78 -12.15 -17.17
CA THR A 181 -10.68 -11.84 -18.09
C THR A 181 -11.13 -12.13 -19.51
N VAL A 182 -10.91 -11.18 -20.41
CA VAL A 182 -11.17 -11.34 -21.84
C VAL A 182 -10.21 -12.38 -22.41
N VAL A 183 -10.76 -13.47 -22.96
CA VAL A 183 -9.99 -14.55 -23.59
C VAL A 183 -10.06 -14.53 -25.11
N GLU A 184 -11.07 -13.87 -25.67
CA GLU A 184 -11.21 -13.63 -27.11
C GLU A 184 -11.77 -12.22 -27.33
N ALA A 185 -11.24 -11.52 -28.33
CA ALA A 185 -11.71 -10.21 -28.78
C ALA A 185 -11.32 -10.02 -30.24
N GLY A 186 -12.28 -10.15 -31.16
CA GLY A 186 -12.02 -10.04 -32.60
C GLY A 186 -13.07 -10.71 -33.47
N ASN A 187 -12.69 -11.10 -34.68
CA ASN A 187 -13.57 -11.78 -35.62
C ASN A 187 -13.79 -13.26 -35.21
N GLY A 188 -15.02 -13.61 -34.83
CA GLY A 188 -15.47 -14.96 -34.45
C GLY A 188 -16.16 -15.74 -35.56
N GLY A 189 -15.97 -15.37 -36.82
CA GLY A 189 -16.62 -16.03 -37.95
C GLY A 189 -18.11 -15.71 -38.01
N ALA A 190 -18.96 -16.72 -37.80
CA ALA A 190 -20.42 -16.54 -37.84
C ALA A 190 -20.93 -15.55 -36.79
N TYR A 191 -20.26 -15.44 -35.66
CA TYR A 191 -20.56 -14.48 -34.60
C TYR A 191 -20.13 -13.03 -34.93
N GLY A 192 -19.45 -12.79 -36.07
CA GLY A 192 -18.94 -11.47 -36.40
C GLY A 192 -17.88 -10.99 -35.41
N ASN A 193 -17.87 -9.69 -35.10
CA ASN A 193 -17.05 -9.19 -34.01
C ASN A 193 -17.60 -9.73 -32.69
N ASN A 194 -16.74 -10.40 -31.93
CA ASN A 194 -17.13 -11.04 -30.69
C ASN A 194 -16.14 -10.73 -29.57
N ILE A 195 -16.63 -10.91 -28.34
CA ILE A 195 -15.84 -10.93 -27.12
C ILE A 195 -16.20 -12.20 -26.36
N VAL A 196 -15.20 -12.91 -25.81
CA VAL A 196 -15.41 -13.99 -24.84
C VAL A 196 -14.70 -13.63 -23.54
N ILE A 197 -15.43 -13.69 -22.41
CA ILE A 197 -14.92 -13.40 -21.08
C ILE A 197 -14.95 -14.69 -20.26
N LYS A 198 -13.81 -15.03 -19.64
CA LYS A 198 -13.72 -16.08 -18.61
C LYS A 198 -14.01 -15.46 -17.24
N HIS A 199 -14.97 -16.03 -16.53
CA HIS A 199 -15.38 -15.58 -15.20
C HIS A 199 -14.66 -16.34 -14.07
N ASN A 200 -14.76 -15.79 -12.86
CA ASN A 200 -14.11 -16.35 -11.66
C ASN A 200 -14.71 -17.68 -11.19
N ASP A 201 -15.97 -17.96 -11.56
CA ASP A 201 -16.67 -19.22 -11.31
C ASP A 201 -16.25 -20.35 -12.28
N GLY A 202 -15.38 -20.03 -13.25
CA GLY A 202 -14.89 -20.97 -14.27
C GLY A 202 -15.74 -21.03 -15.54
N THR A 203 -16.86 -20.30 -15.60
CA THR A 203 -17.70 -20.21 -16.80
C THR A 203 -17.18 -19.16 -17.76
N TYR A 204 -17.79 -19.12 -18.94
CA TYR A 204 -17.46 -18.20 -20.01
C TYR A 204 -18.74 -17.51 -20.50
N THR A 205 -18.64 -16.24 -20.87
CA THR A 205 -19.72 -15.56 -21.60
C THR A 205 -19.22 -15.05 -22.94
N GLN A 206 -20.03 -15.20 -23.97
CA GLN A 206 -19.75 -14.68 -25.31
C GLN A 206 -20.74 -13.57 -25.67
N TYR A 207 -20.23 -12.54 -26.33
CA TYR A 207 -20.97 -11.38 -26.82
C TYR A 207 -20.70 -11.28 -28.32
N GLY A 208 -21.69 -11.63 -29.14
CA GLY A 208 -21.59 -11.69 -30.60
C GLY A 208 -22.18 -10.47 -31.31
N HIS A 209 -21.92 -10.42 -32.60
CA HIS A 209 -22.47 -9.49 -33.59
C HIS A 209 -22.17 -8.01 -33.32
N LEU A 210 -21.10 -7.72 -32.59
CA LEU A 210 -20.76 -6.36 -32.17
C LEU A 210 -20.44 -5.46 -33.38
N SER A 211 -20.80 -4.19 -33.31
CA SER A 211 -20.33 -3.17 -34.28
C SER A 211 -18.92 -2.69 -33.93
N SER A 212 -18.57 -2.68 -32.64
CA SER A 212 -17.24 -2.32 -32.16
C SER A 212 -16.85 -3.08 -30.90
N ILE A 213 -15.55 -3.33 -30.76
CA ILE A 213 -14.93 -3.99 -29.61
C ILE A 213 -14.13 -2.92 -28.83
N GLY A 214 -14.42 -2.79 -27.54
CA GLY A 214 -13.80 -1.80 -26.64
C GLY A 214 -12.79 -2.40 -25.66
N VAL A 215 -12.45 -3.68 -25.80
CA VAL A 215 -11.53 -4.40 -24.90
C VAL A 215 -10.54 -5.26 -25.68
N SER A 216 -9.45 -5.64 -25.03
CA SER A 216 -8.40 -6.49 -25.61
C SER A 216 -8.26 -7.82 -24.87
N VAL A 217 -7.78 -8.86 -25.56
CA VAL A 217 -7.45 -10.15 -24.92
C VAL A 217 -6.45 -9.93 -23.77
N GLY A 218 -6.72 -10.59 -22.64
CA GLY A 218 -5.95 -10.47 -21.40
C GLY A 218 -6.41 -9.33 -20.48
N GLN A 219 -7.30 -8.45 -20.92
CA GLN A 219 -7.86 -7.39 -20.10
C GLN A 219 -8.81 -7.96 -19.05
N THR A 220 -8.66 -7.54 -17.78
CA THR A 220 -9.65 -7.77 -16.74
C THR A 220 -10.82 -6.79 -16.90
N VAL A 221 -12.03 -7.30 -16.77
CA VAL A 221 -13.28 -6.52 -16.80
C VAL A 221 -14.03 -6.68 -15.48
N THR A 222 -14.84 -5.68 -15.17
CA THR A 222 -15.71 -5.67 -13.98
C THR A 222 -17.19 -5.72 -14.40
N PRO A 223 -18.11 -6.17 -13.53
CA PRO A 223 -19.53 -6.22 -13.85
C PRO A 223 -20.04 -4.83 -14.24
N GLY A 224 -20.77 -4.72 -15.35
CA GLY A 224 -21.31 -3.46 -15.85
C GLY A 224 -20.27 -2.58 -16.56
N GLN A 225 -19.03 -3.04 -16.72
CA GLN A 225 -18.07 -2.34 -17.57
C GLN A 225 -18.50 -2.47 -19.03
N GLN A 226 -18.57 -1.35 -19.75
CA GLN A 226 -18.81 -1.38 -21.20
C GLN A 226 -17.64 -2.06 -21.90
N ILE A 227 -17.94 -3.05 -22.74
CA ILE A 227 -16.96 -3.86 -23.46
C ILE A 227 -17.03 -3.69 -24.97
N GLY A 228 -18.11 -3.13 -25.49
CA GLY A 228 -18.31 -2.91 -26.92
C GLY A 228 -19.65 -2.25 -27.20
N LEU A 229 -20.03 -2.27 -28.47
CA LEU A 229 -21.34 -1.80 -28.95
C LEU A 229 -22.02 -2.93 -29.73
N SER A 230 -23.32 -3.10 -29.55
CA SER A 230 -24.13 -4.03 -30.35
C SER A 230 -24.09 -3.65 -31.82
N GLY A 231 -24.38 -4.60 -32.70
CA GLY A 231 -24.37 -4.36 -34.12
C GLY A 231 -25.01 -5.49 -34.91
N SER A 232 -24.55 -5.63 -36.14
CA SER A 232 -25.05 -6.64 -37.06
C SER A 232 -23.92 -7.26 -37.88
N THR A 233 -22.77 -7.52 -37.25
CA THR A 233 -21.64 -8.18 -37.92
C THR A 233 -21.78 -9.71 -37.88
N GLY A 234 -21.26 -10.41 -38.90
CA GLY A 234 -21.39 -11.87 -38.99
C GLY A 234 -22.69 -12.33 -39.66
N ASN A 235 -23.18 -13.50 -39.29
CA ASN A 235 -24.38 -14.10 -39.86
C ASN A 235 -25.62 -13.70 -39.06
N VAL A 236 -26.26 -12.59 -39.46
CA VAL A 236 -27.42 -12.02 -38.76
C VAL A 236 -28.47 -11.50 -39.74
N THR A 237 -29.71 -11.38 -39.27
CA THR A 237 -30.83 -10.79 -40.02
C THR A 237 -31.08 -9.32 -39.70
N GLY A 238 -30.52 -8.81 -38.60
CA GLY A 238 -30.63 -7.42 -38.18
C GLY A 238 -29.88 -7.16 -36.87
N PRO A 239 -29.81 -5.90 -36.40
CA PRO A 239 -29.12 -5.55 -35.17
C PRO A 239 -29.71 -6.22 -33.93
N HIS A 240 -28.85 -6.84 -33.14
CA HIS A 240 -29.14 -7.41 -31.81
C HIS A 240 -27.81 -7.68 -31.07
N LEU A 241 -27.90 -8.15 -29.83
CA LEU A 241 -26.76 -8.79 -29.17
C LEU A 241 -27.04 -10.28 -29.02
N HIS A 242 -26.21 -11.11 -29.64
CA HIS A 242 -26.17 -12.53 -29.33
C HIS A 242 -25.34 -12.76 -28.07
N PHE A 243 -25.90 -13.46 -27.10
CA PHE A 243 -25.28 -13.73 -25.82
C PHE A 243 -25.31 -15.22 -25.50
N GLU A 244 -24.15 -15.79 -25.18
CA GLU A 244 -24.03 -17.16 -24.68
C GLU A 244 -23.41 -17.19 -23.29
N ALA A 245 -23.86 -18.15 -22.49
CA ALA A 245 -23.13 -18.64 -21.32
C ALA A 245 -22.57 -20.03 -21.67
N ARG A 246 -21.35 -20.34 -21.25
CA ARG A 246 -20.63 -21.56 -21.63
C ARG A 246 -19.83 -22.15 -20.46
N THR A 247 -19.62 -23.46 -20.50
CA THR A 247 -18.75 -24.19 -19.56
C THR A 247 -17.29 -24.26 -20.01
N ALA A 248 -17.01 -24.01 -21.28
CA ALA A 248 -15.68 -23.96 -21.87
C ALA A 248 -15.58 -22.78 -22.88
N PRO A 249 -14.39 -22.37 -23.33
CA PRO A 249 -14.29 -21.30 -24.33
C PRO A 249 -14.74 -21.74 -25.74
N THR A 250 -14.96 -23.04 -25.95
CA THR A 250 -15.22 -23.64 -27.26
C THR A 250 -16.71 -23.68 -27.60
N TYR A 251 -17.03 -23.62 -28.88
CA TYR A 251 -18.37 -23.85 -29.41
C TYR A 251 -18.95 -25.21 -28.95
N GLY A 252 -20.27 -25.26 -28.71
CA GLY A 252 -20.99 -26.45 -28.25
C GLY A 252 -20.87 -26.75 -26.75
N SER A 253 -20.27 -25.84 -25.98
CA SER A 253 -20.23 -25.90 -24.51
C SER A 253 -21.24 -24.95 -23.86
N ASP A 254 -22.17 -24.46 -24.66
CA ASP A 254 -23.25 -23.56 -24.26
C ASP A 254 -24.17 -24.19 -23.21
N ILE A 255 -24.69 -23.32 -22.34
CA ILE A 255 -25.68 -23.62 -21.32
C ILE A 255 -26.75 -22.53 -21.39
N ASP A 256 -27.94 -22.80 -20.84
CA ASP A 256 -29.04 -21.84 -20.81
C ASP A 256 -28.59 -20.47 -20.23
N PRO A 257 -28.47 -19.42 -21.07
CA PRO A 257 -27.94 -18.14 -20.63
C PRO A 257 -28.89 -17.41 -19.67
N VAL A 258 -30.19 -17.63 -19.79
CA VAL A 258 -31.20 -17.01 -18.90
C VAL A 258 -31.16 -17.67 -17.54
N ALA A 259 -31.08 -19.01 -17.48
CA ALA A 259 -30.90 -19.72 -16.23
C ALA A 259 -29.58 -19.34 -15.54
N TYR A 260 -28.49 -19.22 -16.31
CA TYR A 260 -27.18 -18.77 -15.81
C TYR A 260 -27.25 -17.36 -15.20
N LEU A 261 -27.84 -16.39 -15.89
CA LEU A 261 -27.98 -15.02 -15.40
C LEU A 261 -28.90 -14.94 -14.17
N ARG A 262 -30.01 -15.69 -14.15
CA ARG A 262 -30.91 -15.77 -12.98
C ARG A 262 -30.24 -16.41 -11.77
N ALA A 263 -29.41 -17.43 -11.95
CA ALA A 263 -28.64 -18.04 -10.87
C ALA A 263 -27.66 -17.03 -10.22
N HIS A 264 -27.22 -16.03 -10.97
CA HIS A 264 -26.39 -14.93 -10.48
C HIS A 264 -27.20 -13.70 -10.02
N GLY A 265 -28.52 -13.82 -9.87
CA GLY A 265 -29.39 -12.77 -9.34
C GLY A 265 -29.80 -11.70 -10.35
N VAL A 266 -29.58 -11.92 -11.65
CA VAL A 266 -29.98 -10.99 -12.71
C VAL A 266 -31.43 -11.26 -13.11
N ALA A 267 -32.25 -10.20 -13.13
CA ALA A 267 -33.62 -10.25 -13.64
C ALA A 267 -33.62 -9.98 -15.16
N ILE A 268 -34.31 -10.85 -15.90
CA ILE A 268 -34.48 -10.81 -17.36
C ILE A 268 -35.96 -10.89 -17.70
#